data_AF-A0A4W5NCZ7-F1
#
_entry.id   AF-A0A4W5NCZ7-F1
#
_cell.length_a   1.000
_cell.length_b   1.000
_cell.length_c   1.000
_cell.angle_alpha   90.00
_cell.angle_beta   90.00
_cell.angle_gamma   90.00
#
_symmetry.space_group_name_H-M   'P 1'
#
loop_
_entity.id
_entity.type
_entity.pdbx_description
1 polymer ?
#
loop_
_entity_poly.entity_id
_entity_poly.type
_entity_poly.pdbx_seq_one_letter_code
_entity_poly.pdbx_strand_id
1 'polypeptide(L)'
;MENLSNRWSYGFAFGAVSSSVLLLFSEQYMTFNIPPWAKAFVYLVGALEVGLAYFPFFACLSTPCREFGAVLGILYSLTWIIITMWDTVMCPAGKILGSHQKLVYQWPTILSLVFLLGRFTYMLVKAVRIRLQLETEDQEQLIQCHQAKHVQRLLRRSLIDRKLEASWFQRRVYDWDPHFKFPNRMICTSVISLIGLYTMTLADYSLSDYAFDRLDVLKDQLKKLALSCNETEMFVAMIPQIEEFANVARKSWLATTIFASLTSVSYTFHVLACYRKHLKRLWAGEKGFLPEKFHNPNSAVSVAAITRYSGWQIAFTLWGFLIVHFVQFIFALLFVYGVVLPIQNGRVLEMLTNMGTILLTIGIVIGLVILQVVLVQVFFLQDKISPSDRKKPLALNNRKAFHNFNYFFFFYNVVMGLSNCILRLLTSCMVGTWLVSRIDRTIMPRGYESMDPGYSTWIGMIFADHYHNNPVMVCFCHLLLSNTLARQLRTTEAASYSTFNNTSSPDSVCGSRARRRWMLLYTLMKNPRLILLRKNRTSSSPTDHQDTVVQAWLLASQTEQMGQAPETTATAATVTSDQTMTNGSGIN
;
A
#
# COMPACT_ATOMS: atom_id res chain seq x y z
N MET A 1 -20.49 7.20 6.07
CA MET A 1 -20.64 7.08 4.61
C MET A 1 -20.25 5.70 4.05
N GLU A 2 -19.87 4.69 4.85
CA GLU A 2 -19.77 3.29 4.35
C GLU A 2 -20.15 2.29 5.46
N ASN A 3 -20.96 1.29 5.13
CA ASN A 3 -21.13 0.09 5.94
C ASN A 3 -19.88 -0.80 5.78
N LEU A 4 -18.88 -0.61 6.65
CA LEU A 4 -17.60 -1.34 6.65
C LEU A 4 -17.75 -2.85 6.95
N SER A 5 -18.96 -3.37 7.17
CA SER A 5 -19.22 -4.78 7.45
C SER A 5 -19.23 -5.66 6.19
N ASN A 6 -19.69 -5.14 5.05
CA ASN A 6 -19.92 -5.94 3.83
C ASN A 6 -18.81 -5.83 2.77
N ARG A 7 -17.61 -5.37 3.15
CA ARG A 7 -16.47 -5.06 2.24
C ARG A 7 -16.16 -6.12 1.20
N TRP A 8 -16.01 -7.37 1.64
CA TRP A 8 -15.69 -8.49 0.74
C TRP A 8 -16.84 -8.76 -0.23
N SER A 9 -18.08 -8.66 0.22
CA SER A 9 -19.27 -8.83 -0.64
C SER A 9 -19.30 -7.81 -1.78
N TYR A 10 -18.95 -6.54 -1.51
CA TYR A 10 -18.81 -5.54 -2.57
C TYR A 10 -17.67 -5.89 -3.55
N GLY A 11 -16.54 -6.40 -3.05
CA GLY A 11 -15.44 -6.85 -3.90
C GLY A 11 -15.83 -8.00 -4.85
N PHE A 12 -16.53 -9.01 -4.33
CA PHE A 12 -17.04 -10.11 -5.15
C PHE A 12 -18.18 -9.67 -6.09
N ALA A 13 -19.03 -8.72 -5.69
CA ALA A 13 -20.01 -8.11 -6.60
C ALA A 13 -19.34 -7.51 -7.83
N PHE A 14 -18.27 -6.73 -7.65
CA PHE A 14 -17.48 -6.25 -8.79
C PHE A 14 -16.76 -7.37 -9.56
N GLY A 15 -16.33 -8.43 -8.88
CA GLY A 15 -15.78 -9.61 -9.53
C GLY A 15 -16.77 -10.28 -10.49
N ALA A 16 -18.07 -10.27 -10.17
CA ALA A 16 -19.12 -10.78 -11.06
C ALA A 16 -19.30 -9.92 -12.33
N VAL A 17 -18.97 -8.63 -12.28
CA VAL A 17 -19.03 -7.71 -13.43
C VAL A 17 -17.86 -7.90 -14.40
N SER A 18 -16.76 -8.49 -13.93
CA SER A 18 -15.46 -8.49 -14.64
C SER A 18 -15.51 -9.09 -16.05
N SER A 19 -16.19 -10.23 -16.24
CA SER A 19 -16.31 -10.89 -17.55
C SER A 19 -17.07 -10.04 -18.57
N SER A 20 -18.14 -9.37 -18.14
CA SER A 20 -18.94 -8.47 -19.00
C SER A 20 -18.16 -7.22 -19.40
N VAL A 21 -17.30 -6.70 -18.53
CA VAL A 21 -16.39 -5.59 -18.87
C VAL A 21 -15.34 -6.02 -19.89
N LEU A 22 -14.83 -7.25 -19.80
CA LEU A 22 -13.88 -7.76 -20.79
C LEU A 22 -14.52 -7.96 -22.16
N LEU A 23 -15.79 -8.39 -22.19
CA LEU A 23 -16.56 -8.50 -23.42
C LEU A 23 -16.81 -7.14 -24.07
N LEU A 24 -16.94 -6.06 -23.28
CA LEU A 24 -17.05 -4.69 -23.80
C LEU A 24 -15.82 -4.27 -24.63
N PHE A 25 -14.64 -4.79 -24.31
CA PHE A 25 -13.40 -4.51 -25.06
C PHE A 25 -13.18 -5.48 -26.24
N SER A 26 -14.06 -6.47 -26.42
CA SER A 26 -14.04 -7.36 -27.58
C SER A 26 -14.79 -6.74 -28.76
N GLU A 27 -14.30 -6.96 -29.98
CA GLU A 27 -14.98 -6.53 -31.21
C GLU A 27 -16.40 -7.12 -31.35
N GLN A 28 -16.70 -8.18 -30.60
CA GLN A 28 -18.00 -8.87 -30.61
C GLN A 28 -19.15 -8.06 -30.00
N TYR A 29 -18.88 -6.99 -29.24
CA TYR A 29 -19.94 -6.13 -28.70
C TYR A 29 -20.58 -5.22 -29.77
N MET A 30 -19.86 -4.91 -30.86
CA MET A 30 -20.38 -4.05 -31.92
C MET A 30 -21.22 -4.86 -32.92
N THR A 31 -22.54 -4.89 -32.70
CA THR A 31 -23.49 -5.54 -33.64
C THR A 31 -23.80 -4.67 -34.87
N PHE A 32 -23.48 -3.38 -34.84
CA PHE A 32 -23.76 -2.42 -35.91
C PHE A 32 -22.49 -1.74 -36.41
N ASN A 33 -22.40 -1.51 -37.72
CA ASN A 33 -21.29 -0.78 -38.33
C ASN A 33 -21.41 0.72 -38.05
N ILE A 34 -20.61 1.20 -37.11
CA ILE A 34 -20.61 2.59 -36.61
C ILE A 34 -19.30 3.27 -37.03
N PRO A 35 -19.33 4.57 -37.41
CA PRO A 35 -18.11 5.29 -37.76
C PRO A 35 -17.07 5.30 -36.62
N PRO A 36 -15.76 5.31 -36.92
CA PRO A 36 -14.71 5.10 -35.91
C PRO A 36 -14.75 6.07 -34.72
N TRP A 37 -15.13 7.33 -34.94
CA TRP A 37 -15.24 8.35 -33.88
C TRP A 37 -16.40 8.07 -32.91
N ALA A 38 -17.49 7.45 -33.38
CA ALA A 38 -18.67 7.17 -32.58
C ALA A 38 -18.53 5.88 -31.74
N LYS A 39 -17.54 5.03 -32.04
CA LYS A 39 -17.22 3.84 -31.24
C LYS A 39 -16.98 4.17 -29.76
N ALA A 40 -16.33 5.31 -29.47
CA ALA A 40 -16.08 5.75 -28.10
C ALA A 40 -17.38 6.00 -27.30
N PHE A 41 -18.39 6.59 -27.93
CA PHE A 41 -19.69 6.81 -27.28
C PHE A 41 -20.43 5.50 -27.04
N VAL A 42 -20.33 4.54 -27.95
CA VAL A 42 -20.94 3.21 -27.80
C VAL A 42 -20.31 2.44 -26.65
N TYR A 43 -18.97 2.48 -26.51
CA TYR A 43 -18.30 1.89 -25.34
C TYR A 43 -18.69 2.58 -24.02
N LEU A 44 -18.90 3.90 -24.02
CA LEU A 44 -19.38 4.61 -22.84
C LEU A 44 -20.80 4.17 -22.46
N VAL A 45 -21.71 4.07 -23.44
CA VAL A 45 -23.08 3.59 -23.22
C VAL A 45 -23.08 2.14 -22.74
N GLY A 46 -22.26 1.27 -23.35
CA GLY A 46 -22.13 -0.12 -22.92
C GLY A 46 -21.54 -0.26 -21.51
N ALA A 47 -20.59 0.60 -21.12
CA ALA A 47 -20.11 0.64 -19.74
C ALA A 47 -21.22 1.04 -18.74
N LEU A 48 -22.10 1.98 -19.12
CA LEU A 48 -23.27 2.35 -18.32
C LEU A 48 -24.30 1.22 -18.26
N GLU A 49 -24.55 0.54 -19.38
CA GLU A 49 -25.44 -0.62 -19.47
C GLU A 49 -24.98 -1.74 -18.55
N VAL A 50 -23.70 -2.12 -18.61
CA VAL A 50 -23.10 -3.11 -17.70
C VAL A 50 -23.21 -2.63 -16.24
N GLY A 51 -22.93 -1.36 -15.97
CA GLY A 51 -23.10 -0.78 -14.63
C GLY A 51 -24.53 -0.93 -14.10
N LEU A 52 -25.53 -0.66 -14.93
CA LEU A 52 -26.95 -0.78 -14.59
C LEU A 52 -27.39 -2.23 -14.44
N ALA A 53 -26.90 -3.14 -15.29
CA ALA A 53 -27.21 -4.56 -15.23
C ALA A 53 -26.77 -5.16 -13.89
N TYR A 54 -25.57 -4.83 -13.39
CA TYR A 54 -25.08 -5.39 -12.12
C TYR A 54 -25.41 -4.54 -10.88
N PHE A 55 -26.06 -3.38 -11.06
CA PHE A 55 -26.50 -2.53 -9.96
C PHE A 55 -27.40 -3.23 -8.92
N PRO A 56 -28.33 -4.15 -9.28
CA PRO A 56 -29.18 -4.84 -8.31
C PRO A 56 -28.40 -5.57 -7.22
N PHE A 57 -27.21 -6.12 -7.52
CA PHE A 57 -26.36 -6.76 -6.50
C PHE A 57 -25.94 -5.77 -5.41
N PHE A 58 -25.55 -4.55 -5.79
CA PHE A 58 -25.14 -3.50 -4.86
C PHE A 58 -26.33 -2.93 -4.09
N ALA A 59 -27.48 -2.79 -4.75
CA ALA A 59 -28.72 -2.39 -4.11
C ALA A 59 -29.11 -3.40 -3.02
N CYS A 60 -29.17 -4.70 -3.35
CA CYS A 60 -29.52 -5.76 -2.40
C CYS A 60 -28.57 -5.88 -1.21
N LEU A 61 -27.28 -5.54 -1.38
CA LEU A 61 -26.29 -5.53 -0.29
C LEU A 61 -26.39 -4.29 0.62
N SER A 62 -26.97 -3.19 0.14
CA SER A 62 -27.06 -1.90 0.86
C SER A 62 -28.43 -1.63 1.48
N THR A 63 -29.48 -2.33 1.05
CA THR A 63 -30.85 -2.13 1.55
C THR A 63 -30.96 -2.33 3.06
N PRO A 64 -31.70 -1.46 3.79
CA PRO A 64 -31.98 -1.64 5.21
C PRO A 64 -32.91 -2.84 5.46
N CYS A 65 -33.86 -3.10 4.55
CA CYS A 65 -34.74 -4.26 4.57
C CYS A 65 -33.99 -5.53 4.15
N ARG A 66 -33.22 -6.12 5.08
CA ARG A 66 -32.32 -7.24 4.79
C ARG A 66 -32.98 -8.45 4.15
N GLU A 67 -34.23 -8.77 4.49
CA GLU A 67 -34.91 -9.95 3.95
C GLU A 67 -35.32 -9.80 2.51
N PHE A 68 -35.97 -8.69 2.18
CA PHE A 68 -36.39 -8.43 0.82
C PHE A 68 -35.17 -8.32 -0.11
N GLY A 69 -34.12 -7.62 0.33
CA GLY A 69 -32.85 -7.56 -0.39
C GLY A 69 -32.17 -8.92 -0.54
N ALA A 70 -32.24 -9.79 0.47
CA ALA A 70 -31.67 -11.14 0.39
C ALA A 70 -32.44 -12.04 -0.58
N VAL A 71 -33.78 -12.03 -0.56
CA VAL A 71 -34.61 -12.84 -1.48
C VAL A 71 -34.39 -12.41 -2.93
N LEU A 72 -34.45 -11.11 -3.22
CA LEU A 72 -34.18 -10.59 -4.57
C LEU A 72 -32.74 -10.89 -5.01
N GLY A 73 -31.77 -10.74 -4.11
CA GLY A 73 -30.36 -11.05 -4.38
C GLY A 73 -30.13 -12.53 -4.69
N ILE A 74 -30.82 -13.45 -4.00
CA ILE A 74 -30.77 -14.90 -4.28
C ILE A 74 -31.36 -15.17 -5.66
N LEU A 75 -32.56 -14.67 -5.96
CA LEU A 75 -33.20 -14.89 -7.24
C LEU A 75 -32.33 -14.38 -8.39
N TYR A 76 -31.78 -13.17 -8.24
CA TYR A 76 -30.94 -12.55 -9.26
C TYR A 76 -29.58 -13.24 -9.42
N SER A 77 -28.93 -13.66 -8.33
CA SER A 77 -27.68 -14.42 -8.42
C SER A 77 -27.89 -15.80 -9.04
N LEU A 78 -28.99 -16.48 -8.73
CA LEU A 78 -29.32 -17.78 -9.32
C LEU A 78 -29.55 -17.68 -10.82
N THR A 79 -30.30 -16.69 -11.31
CA THR A 79 -30.52 -16.51 -12.75
C THR A 79 -29.20 -16.27 -13.49
N TRP A 80 -28.32 -15.41 -12.97
CA TRP A 80 -26.99 -15.21 -13.55
C TRP A 80 -26.13 -16.47 -13.53
N ILE A 81 -26.13 -17.25 -12.44
CA ILE A 81 -25.39 -18.52 -12.36
C ILE A 81 -25.92 -19.52 -13.40
N ILE A 82 -27.24 -19.66 -13.53
CA ILE A 82 -27.85 -20.59 -14.50
C ILE A 82 -27.47 -20.19 -15.92
N ILE A 83 -27.61 -18.91 -16.28
CA ILE A 83 -27.30 -18.41 -17.63
C ILE A 83 -25.81 -18.58 -17.93
N THR A 84 -24.94 -18.19 -17.00
CA THR A 84 -23.49 -18.29 -17.20
C THR A 84 -23.05 -19.74 -17.32
N MET A 85 -23.50 -20.63 -16.43
CA MET A 85 -23.19 -22.07 -16.53
C MET A 85 -23.73 -22.69 -17.82
N TRP A 86 -24.95 -22.34 -18.22
CA TRP A 86 -25.53 -22.81 -19.48
C TRP A 86 -24.67 -22.39 -20.68
N ASP A 87 -24.28 -21.11 -20.73
CA ASP A 87 -23.43 -20.55 -21.77
C ASP A 87 -22.01 -21.18 -21.80
N THR A 88 -21.46 -21.54 -20.64
CA THR A 88 -20.17 -22.25 -20.55
C THR A 88 -20.28 -23.71 -21.01
N VAL A 89 -21.36 -24.40 -20.68
CA VAL A 89 -21.55 -25.83 -21.01
C VAL A 89 -21.89 -26.04 -22.48
N MET A 90 -22.70 -25.16 -23.09
CA MET A 90 -23.12 -25.30 -24.48
C MET A 90 -21.98 -25.03 -25.48
N CYS A 91 -21.07 -24.10 -25.16
CA CYS A 91 -19.92 -23.75 -26.01
C CYS A 91 -18.63 -23.66 -25.19
N PRO A 92 -18.04 -24.80 -24.77
CA PRO A 92 -16.87 -24.79 -23.89
C PRO A 92 -15.55 -24.50 -24.65
N ALA A 93 -15.52 -24.84 -25.95
CA ALA A 93 -14.31 -24.83 -26.77
C ALA A 93 -13.99 -23.45 -27.35
N GLY A 94 -12.71 -23.07 -27.24
CA GLY A 94 -12.13 -21.94 -27.94
C GLY A 94 -10.92 -22.38 -28.78
N LYS A 95 -10.56 -21.58 -29.79
CA LYS A 95 -9.53 -21.93 -30.77
C LYS A 95 -8.10 -21.98 -30.20
N ILE A 96 -7.85 -21.41 -29.01
CA ILE A 96 -6.49 -21.13 -28.52
C ILE A 96 -6.16 -21.92 -27.24
N LEU A 97 -7.06 -21.96 -26.25
CA LEU A 97 -6.81 -22.63 -24.96
C LEU A 97 -7.44 -24.03 -24.86
N GLY A 98 -7.91 -24.57 -25.98
CA GLY A 98 -8.51 -25.92 -26.07
C GLY A 98 -10.00 -25.99 -25.68
N SER A 99 -10.42 -27.20 -25.27
CA SER A 99 -11.83 -27.55 -25.04
C SER A 99 -12.50 -26.83 -23.87
N HIS A 100 -11.74 -26.22 -22.96
CA HIS A 100 -12.25 -25.58 -21.73
C HIS A 100 -11.90 -24.09 -21.62
N GLN A 101 -11.53 -23.43 -22.73
CA GLN A 101 -11.11 -22.02 -22.74
C GLN A 101 -12.12 -21.09 -22.06
N LYS A 102 -13.41 -21.26 -22.38
CA LYS A 102 -14.47 -20.38 -21.86
C LYS A 102 -14.65 -20.52 -20.35
N LEU A 103 -14.55 -21.76 -19.85
CA LEU A 103 -14.62 -22.06 -18.42
C LEU A 103 -13.45 -21.42 -17.65
N VAL A 104 -12.22 -21.54 -18.17
CA VAL A 104 -11.02 -20.96 -17.53
C VAL A 104 -11.13 -19.43 -17.44
N TYR A 105 -11.67 -18.78 -18.47
CA TYR A 105 -11.85 -17.33 -18.48
C TYR A 105 -12.98 -16.86 -17.55
N GLN A 106 -14.11 -17.57 -17.52
CA GLN A 106 -15.28 -17.22 -16.70
C GLN A 106 -15.17 -17.66 -15.24
N TRP A 107 -14.17 -18.47 -14.87
CA TRP A 107 -13.98 -19.01 -13.52
C TRP A 107 -14.05 -17.97 -12.40
N PRO A 108 -13.38 -16.79 -12.47
CA PRO A 108 -13.48 -15.78 -11.42
C PRO A 108 -14.88 -15.20 -11.24
N THR A 109 -15.64 -15.10 -12.34
CA THR A 109 -17.04 -14.62 -12.33
C THR A 109 -17.97 -15.65 -11.70
N ILE A 110 -17.79 -16.93 -12.04
CA ILE A 110 -18.57 -18.02 -11.45
C ILE A 110 -18.33 -18.07 -9.94
N LEU A 111 -17.07 -18.04 -9.51
CA LEU A 111 -16.69 -18.06 -8.10
C LEU A 111 -17.30 -16.88 -7.33
N SER A 112 -17.27 -15.69 -7.92
CA SER A 112 -17.84 -14.50 -7.28
C SER A 112 -19.36 -14.54 -7.18
N LEU A 113 -20.06 -15.05 -8.20
CA LEU A 113 -21.51 -15.26 -8.17
C LEU A 113 -21.92 -16.28 -7.11
N VAL A 114 -21.21 -17.41 -7.01
CA VAL A 114 -21.45 -18.44 -5.98
C VAL A 114 -21.22 -17.87 -4.58
N PHE A 115 -20.16 -17.08 -4.39
CA PHE A 115 -19.92 -16.39 -3.12
C PHE A 115 -21.04 -15.42 -2.74
N LEU A 116 -21.55 -14.65 -3.71
CA LEU A 116 -22.68 -13.73 -3.50
C LEU A 116 -23.95 -14.48 -3.12
N LEU A 117 -24.25 -15.58 -3.81
CA LEU A 117 -25.39 -16.45 -3.49
C LEU A 117 -25.31 -16.94 -2.04
N GLY A 118 -24.15 -17.46 -1.63
CA GLY A 118 -23.92 -17.88 -0.25
C GLY A 118 -24.08 -16.72 0.75
N ARG A 119 -23.62 -15.52 0.38
CA ARG A 119 -23.76 -14.32 1.22
C ARG A 119 -25.21 -13.87 1.37
N PHE A 120 -25.99 -13.84 0.30
CA PHE A 120 -27.42 -13.49 0.33
C PHE A 120 -28.20 -14.53 1.15
N THR A 121 -27.88 -15.82 0.99
CA THR A 121 -28.44 -16.90 1.81
C THR A 121 -28.12 -16.67 3.29
N TYR A 122 -26.89 -16.33 3.64
CA TYR A 122 -26.52 -15.99 5.02
C TYR A 122 -27.23 -14.73 5.54
N MET A 123 -27.44 -13.69 4.71
CA MET A 123 -28.24 -12.52 5.10
C MET A 123 -29.69 -12.91 5.41
N LEU A 124 -30.28 -13.79 4.60
CA LEU A 124 -31.64 -14.28 4.81
C LEU A 124 -31.74 -15.08 6.11
N VAL A 125 -30.84 -16.05 6.32
CA VAL A 125 -30.80 -16.87 7.55
C VAL A 125 -30.62 -15.98 8.78
N LYS A 126 -29.71 -15.00 8.73
CA LYS A 126 -29.49 -14.08 9.85
C LYS A 126 -30.72 -13.20 10.11
N ALA A 127 -31.36 -12.70 9.07
CA ALA A 127 -32.55 -11.86 9.23
C ALA A 127 -33.73 -12.66 9.83
N VAL A 128 -33.93 -13.90 9.38
CA VAL A 128 -34.92 -14.83 9.96
C VAL A 128 -34.60 -15.13 11.43
N ARG A 129 -33.33 -15.37 11.79
CA ARG A 129 -32.92 -15.56 13.20
C ARG A 129 -33.19 -14.34 14.08
N ILE A 130 -32.95 -13.14 13.56
CA ILE A 130 -33.24 -11.89 14.27
C ILE A 130 -34.76 -11.71 14.44
N ARG A 131 -35.58 -11.97 13.42
CA ARG A 131 -37.04 -11.95 13.56
C ARG A 131 -37.54 -12.97 14.58
N LEU A 132 -36.91 -14.14 14.64
CA LEU A 132 -37.16 -15.18 15.63
C LEU A 132 -36.57 -14.86 17.02
N GLN A 133 -36.03 -13.66 17.23
CA GLN A 133 -35.44 -13.17 18.50
C GLN A 133 -34.28 -14.03 19.04
N LEU A 134 -33.65 -14.85 18.19
CA LEU A 134 -32.49 -15.66 18.56
C LEU A 134 -31.18 -14.84 18.61
N GLU A 135 -31.15 -13.67 17.95
CA GLU A 135 -30.00 -12.75 17.89
C GLU A 135 -30.46 -11.28 17.94
N THR A 136 -29.74 -10.43 18.69
CA THR A 136 -29.99 -8.98 18.80
C THR A 136 -29.43 -8.20 17.60
N GLU A 137 -30.05 -7.07 17.20
CA GLU A 137 -29.58 -6.25 16.07
C GLU A 137 -28.26 -5.49 16.35
N ASP A 138 -27.14 -6.05 15.89
CA ASP A 138 -25.78 -5.51 16.12
C ASP A 138 -25.29 -4.39 15.16
N GLN A 139 -26.11 -3.93 14.21
CA GLN A 139 -25.56 -3.27 13.01
C GLN A 139 -24.97 -1.87 13.24
N GLU A 140 -25.56 -1.06 14.14
CA GLU A 140 -25.02 0.26 14.49
C GLU A 140 -23.93 0.21 15.57
N GLN A 141 -23.97 -0.78 16.46
CA GLN A 141 -22.98 -0.96 17.52
C GLN A 141 -21.60 -1.40 16.99
N LEU A 142 -21.55 -2.09 15.84
CA LEU A 142 -20.30 -2.66 15.30
C LEU A 142 -19.34 -1.62 14.67
N ILE A 143 -19.87 -0.56 14.06
CA ILE A 143 -19.08 0.58 13.53
C ILE A 143 -18.51 1.39 14.70
N GLN A 144 -19.35 1.61 15.72
CA GLN A 144 -19.00 2.30 16.96
C GLN A 144 -17.88 1.57 17.71
N CYS A 145 -17.90 0.22 17.73
CA CYS A 145 -16.92 -0.59 18.45
C CYS A 145 -15.48 -0.44 17.94
N HIS A 146 -15.23 -0.39 16.63
CA HIS A 146 -13.83 -0.38 16.14
C HIS A 146 -13.17 1.00 16.25
N GLN A 147 -13.91 2.08 15.95
CA GLN A 147 -13.41 3.46 16.08
C GLN A 147 -13.21 3.81 17.55
N ALA A 148 -14.16 3.46 18.42
CA ALA A 148 -14.03 3.68 19.86
C ALA A 148 -12.86 2.89 20.46
N LYS A 149 -12.67 1.62 20.07
CA LYS A 149 -11.50 0.82 20.51
C LYS A 149 -10.17 1.41 20.03
N HIS A 150 -10.12 2.00 18.84
CA HIS A 150 -8.94 2.71 18.36
C HIS A 150 -8.61 3.92 19.24
N VAL A 151 -9.61 4.75 19.58
CA VAL A 151 -9.44 5.90 20.50
C VAL A 151 -9.08 5.44 21.91
N GLN A 152 -9.72 4.38 22.42
CA GLN A 152 -9.40 3.79 23.71
C GLN A 152 -7.94 3.32 23.78
N ARG A 153 -7.41 2.79 22.68
CA ARG A 153 -5.99 2.41 22.57
C ARG A 153 -5.08 3.64 22.55
N LEU A 154 -5.45 4.71 21.85
CA LEU A 154 -4.67 5.96 21.85
C LEU A 154 -4.54 6.57 23.25
N LEU A 155 -5.59 6.44 24.07
CA LEU A 155 -5.62 6.96 25.44
C LEU A 155 -4.98 6.00 26.47
N ARG A 156 -4.75 4.72 26.13
CA ARG A 156 -4.08 3.76 27.02
C ARG A 156 -2.56 3.89 26.93
N ARG A 157 -1.90 3.99 28.09
CA ARG A 157 -0.45 4.22 28.26
C ARG A 157 0.46 3.07 27.77
N SER A 158 -0.07 1.89 27.41
CA SER A 158 0.72 0.64 27.24
C SER A 158 1.26 0.37 25.81
N LEU A 159 1.62 1.39 25.04
CA LEU A 159 1.98 1.21 23.62
C LEU A 159 3.48 0.94 23.38
N ILE A 160 4.33 1.09 24.39
CA ILE A 160 5.78 0.93 24.26
C ILE A 160 6.19 -0.55 24.35
N ASP A 161 5.60 -1.33 25.25
CA ASP A 161 6.00 -2.73 25.48
C ASP A 161 5.63 -3.68 24.32
N ARG A 162 4.48 -3.48 23.66
CA ARG A 162 4.01 -4.40 22.59
C ARG A 162 4.83 -4.38 21.30
N LYS A 163 5.59 -3.30 21.02
CA LYS A 163 6.42 -3.26 19.81
C LYS A 163 7.67 -4.15 19.94
N LEU A 164 8.11 -4.47 21.15
CA LEU A 164 9.29 -5.32 21.38
C LEU A 164 9.03 -6.81 21.08
N GLU A 165 7.77 -7.29 21.13
CA GLU A 165 7.42 -8.70 20.92
C GLU A 165 7.04 -9.08 19.47
N ALA A 166 6.99 -8.12 18.55
CA ALA A 166 6.55 -8.41 17.18
C ALA A 166 7.61 -9.21 16.37
N SER A 167 7.17 -10.28 15.71
CA SER A 167 7.97 -11.08 14.78
C SER A 167 8.56 -10.23 13.64
N TRP A 168 9.71 -10.64 13.10
CA TRP A 168 10.39 -9.97 11.97
C TRP A 168 9.43 -9.69 10.80
N PHE A 169 8.53 -10.64 10.49
CA PHE A 169 7.55 -10.50 9.41
C PHE A 169 6.53 -9.39 9.68
N GLN A 170 6.05 -9.27 10.92
CA GLN A 170 5.11 -8.22 11.32
C GLN A 170 5.76 -6.83 11.30
N ARG A 171 7.06 -6.75 11.64
CA ARG A 171 7.81 -5.49 11.62
C ARG A 171 8.15 -5.00 10.20
N ARG A 172 8.45 -5.92 9.27
CA ARG A 172 9.01 -5.58 7.96
C ARG A 172 8.00 -5.65 6.82
N VAL A 173 7.10 -6.62 6.83
CA VAL A 173 6.23 -6.95 5.68
C VAL A 173 4.80 -6.45 5.89
N TYR A 174 4.17 -6.79 7.01
CA TYR A 174 2.78 -6.38 7.26
C TYR A 174 2.45 -6.24 8.75
N ASP A 175 2.22 -5.00 9.20
CA ASP A 175 1.75 -4.71 10.56
C ASP A 175 0.23 -4.95 10.64
N TRP A 176 -0.15 -6.07 11.26
CA TRP A 176 -1.55 -6.49 11.40
C TRP A 176 -2.23 -5.70 12.51
N ASP A 177 -3.07 -4.72 12.15
CA ASP A 177 -3.89 -3.99 13.12
C ASP A 177 -5.36 -4.41 13.04
N PRO A 178 -5.86 -5.15 14.05
CA PRO A 178 -7.25 -5.63 14.05
C PRO A 178 -8.30 -4.51 14.09
N HIS A 179 -7.89 -3.27 14.41
CA HIS A 179 -8.81 -2.14 14.60
C HIS A 179 -8.85 -1.22 13.39
N PHE A 180 -7.95 -1.44 12.42
CA PHE A 180 -7.95 -0.72 11.16
C PHE A 180 -8.78 -1.48 10.13
N LYS A 181 -9.87 -0.86 9.67
CA LYS A 181 -10.71 -1.39 8.60
C LYS A 181 -10.43 -0.60 7.31
N PHE A 182 -10.03 -1.31 6.24
CA PHE A 182 -9.97 -0.73 4.90
C PHE A 182 -11.37 -0.31 4.44
N PRO A 183 -11.52 0.79 3.69
CA PRO A 183 -12.78 1.17 3.06
C PRO A 183 -13.18 0.16 1.97
N ASN A 184 -14.46 0.14 1.62
CA ASN A 184 -15.00 -0.77 0.60
C ASN A 184 -14.24 -0.61 -0.72
N ARG A 185 -14.05 0.65 -1.14
CA ARG A 185 -13.35 1.03 -2.37
C ARG A 185 -12.01 0.33 -2.54
N MET A 186 -11.13 0.38 -1.52
CA MET A 186 -9.77 -0.20 -1.59
C MET A 186 -9.79 -1.73 -1.76
N ILE A 187 -10.72 -2.42 -1.10
CA ILE A 187 -10.86 -3.88 -1.23
C ILE A 187 -11.42 -4.23 -2.60
N CYS A 188 -12.44 -3.51 -3.07
CA CYS A 188 -12.99 -3.70 -4.41
C CYS A 188 -11.93 -3.52 -5.49
N THR A 189 -11.15 -2.44 -5.42
CA THR A 189 -10.08 -2.17 -6.40
C THR A 189 -9.03 -3.27 -6.40
N SER A 190 -8.65 -3.80 -5.22
CA SER A 190 -7.69 -4.90 -5.15
C SER A 190 -8.26 -6.18 -5.75
N VAL A 191 -9.50 -6.55 -5.42
CA VAL A 191 -10.15 -7.76 -5.98
C VAL A 191 -10.27 -7.65 -7.50
N ILE A 192 -10.74 -6.51 -8.03
CA ILE A 192 -10.85 -6.30 -9.48
C ILE A 192 -9.47 -6.29 -10.12
N SER A 193 -8.46 -5.67 -9.51
CA SER A 193 -7.10 -5.68 -10.06
C SER A 193 -6.53 -7.11 -10.14
N LEU A 194 -6.80 -7.97 -9.14
CA LEU A 194 -6.37 -9.38 -9.17
C LEU A 194 -7.09 -10.18 -10.25
N ILE A 195 -8.41 -10.00 -10.39
CA ILE A 195 -9.18 -10.65 -11.46
C ILE A 195 -8.71 -10.14 -12.83
N GLY A 196 -8.49 -8.83 -12.96
CA GLY A 196 -7.96 -8.20 -14.17
C GLY A 196 -6.58 -8.74 -14.53
N LEU A 197 -5.67 -8.86 -13.56
CA LEU A 197 -4.35 -9.46 -13.75
C LEU A 197 -4.44 -10.93 -14.19
N TYR A 198 -5.35 -11.70 -13.59
CA TYR A 198 -5.62 -13.08 -14.03
C TYR A 198 -6.09 -13.12 -15.49
N THR A 199 -7.04 -12.28 -15.87
CA THR A 199 -7.53 -12.25 -17.26
C THR A 199 -6.49 -11.74 -18.24
N MET A 200 -5.64 -10.80 -17.82
CA MET A 200 -4.55 -10.26 -18.64
C MET A 200 -3.43 -11.26 -18.85
N THR A 201 -3.07 -12.02 -17.80
CA THR A 201 -2.06 -13.09 -17.89
C THR A 201 -2.53 -14.24 -18.77
N LEU A 202 -3.82 -14.62 -18.70
CA LEU A 202 -4.41 -15.59 -19.62
C LEU A 202 -4.43 -15.08 -21.06
N ALA A 203 -4.80 -13.82 -21.27
CA ALA A 203 -4.80 -13.21 -22.59
C ALA A 203 -3.37 -13.18 -23.19
N ASP A 204 -2.39 -12.76 -22.38
CA ASP A 204 -0.97 -12.76 -22.74
C ASP A 204 -0.47 -14.17 -23.09
N TYR A 205 -0.80 -15.18 -22.28
CA TYR A 205 -0.48 -16.58 -22.58
C TYR A 205 -1.09 -17.01 -23.92
N SER A 206 -2.39 -16.78 -24.12
CA SER A 206 -3.09 -17.17 -25.35
C SER A 206 -2.55 -16.47 -26.61
N LEU A 207 -2.22 -15.17 -26.50
CA LEU A 207 -1.66 -14.40 -27.60
C LEU A 207 -0.23 -14.86 -27.90
N SER A 208 0.56 -15.14 -26.86
CA SER A 208 1.93 -15.62 -27.00
C SER A 208 1.98 -17.00 -27.66
N ASP A 209 1.10 -17.93 -27.27
CA ASP A 209 1.04 -19.26 -27.83
C ASP A 209 0.69 -19.21 -29.32
N TYR A 210 -0.35 -18.44 -29.68
CA TYR A 210 -0.69 -18.19 -31.09
C TYR A 210 0.46 -17.54 -31.88
N ALA A 211 1.16 -16.57 -31.29
CA ALA A 211 2.29 -15.91 -31.95
C ALA A 211 3.47 -16.87 -32.16
N PHE A 212 3.79 -17.70 -31.17
CA PHE A 212 4.85 -18.71 -31.27
C PHE A 212 4.48 -19.84 -32.24
N ASP A 213 3.22 -20.28 -32.28
CA ASP A 213 2.76 -21.24 -33.29
C ASP A 213 2.86 -20.67 -34.70
N ARG A 214 2.54 -19.38 -34.88
CA ARG A 214 2.73 -18.73 -36.18
C ARG A 214 4.22 -18.63 -36.55
N LEU A 215 5.08 -18.41 -35.56
CA LEU A 215 6.53 -18.39 -35.72
C LEU A 215 7.07 -19.79 -36.09
N ASP A 216 6.53 -20.86 -35.49
CA ASP A 216 6.86 -22.25 -35.83
C ASP A 216 6.43 -22.59 -37.27
N VAL A 217 5.23 -22.16 -37.71
CA VAL A 217 4.80 -22.32 -39.11
C VAL A 217 5.72 -21.55 -40.06
N LEU A 218 6.10 -20.32 -39.73
CA LEU A 218 7.05 -19.54 -40.55
C LEU A 218 8.42 -20.22 -40.62
N LYS A 219 8.92 -20.76 -39.50
CA LYS A 219 10.15 -21.57 -39.44
C LYS A 219 10.05 -22.78 -40.39
N ASP A 220 8.95 -23.52 -40.37
CA ASP A 220 8.77 -24.70 -41.22
C ASP A 220 8.70 -24.34 -42.72
N GLN A 221 8.06 -23.23 -43.07
CA GLN A 221 8.06 -22.72 -44.44
C GLN A 221 9.46 -22.32 -44.89
N LEU A 222 10.22 -21.65 -44.02
CA LEU A 222 11.59 -21.24 -44.30
C LEU A 222 12.52 -22.45 -44.48
N LYS A 223 12.33 -23.51 -43.68
CA LYS A 223 13.06 -24.78 -43.81
C LYS A 223 12.76 -25.47 -45.14
N LYS A 224 11.49 -25.49 -45.59
CA LYS A 224 11.10 -26.02 -46.90
C LYS A 224 11.70 -25.22 -48.04
N LEU A 225 11.68 -23.89 -47.95
CA LEU A 225 12.24 -23.00 -48.97
C LEU A 225 13.75 -23.17 -49.11
N ALA A 226 14.48 -23.28 -47.99
CA ALA A 226 15.91 -23.51 -48.00
C ALA A 226 16.29 -24.87 -48.59
N LEU A 227 15.51 -25.93 -48.32
CA LEU A 227 15.71 -27.24 -48.95
C LEU A 227 15.43 -27.23 -50.46
N SER A 228 14.54 -26.36 -50.94
CA SER A 228 14.27 -26.21 -52.39
C SER A 228 15.29 -25.36 -53.13
N CYS A 229 16.00 -24.47 -52.44
CA CYS A 229 16.99 -23.56 -53.01
C CYS A 229 18.41 -23.93 -52.54
N ASN A 230 19.03 -24.91 -53.20
CA ASN A 230 20.38 -25.40 -52.87
C ASN A 230 21.50 -24.34 -52.97
N GLU A 231 21.25 -23.17 -53.60
CA GLU A 231 22.27 -22.14 -53.86
C GLU A 231 22.38 -21.03 -52.79
N THR A 232 21.62 -21.09 -51.69
CA THR A 232 21.67 -20.03 -50.67
C THR A 232 22.20 -20.52 -49.32
N GLU A 233 23.53 -20.67 -49.23
CA GLU A 233 24.26 -21.04 -48.00
C GLU A 233 23.88 -20.16 -46.80
N MET A 234 23.51 -18.90 -47.04
CA MET A 234 23.06 -17.96 -45.99
C MET A 234 21.75 -18.39 -45.30
N PHE A 235 20.77 -18.90 -46.05
CA PHE A 235 19.50 -19.34 -45.47
C PHE A 235 19.68 -20.63 -44.67
N VAL A 236 20.55 -21.54 -45.13
CA VAL A 236 20.87 -22.79 -44.43
C VAL A 236 21.54 -22.52 -43.08
N ALA A 237 22.43 -21.53 -43.00
CA ALA A 237 23.08 -21.12 -41.76
C ALA A 237 22.14 -20.42 -40.75
N MET A 238 21.07 -19.77 -41.23
CA MET A 238 20.12 -19.02 -40.40
C MET A 238 19.09 -19.93 -39.70
N ILE A 239 18.75 -21.08 -40.29
CA ILE A 239 17.75 -22.03 -39.75
C ILE A 239 18.03 -22.47 -38.29
N PRO A 240 19.22 -22.99 -37.95
CA PRO A 240 19.49 -23.43 -36.58
C PRO A 240 19.44 -22.27 -35.58
N GLN A 241 19.84 -21.06 -35.99
CA GLN A 241 19.78 -19.87 -35.14
C GLN A 241 18.34 -19.44 -34.84
N ILE A 242 17.46 -19.48 -35.85
CA ILE A 242 16.03 -19.19 -35.67
C ILE A 242 15.38 -20.24 -34.78
N GLU A 243 15.73 -21.52 -34.94
CA GLU A 243 15.22 -22.62 -34.13
C GLU A 243 15.62 -22.49 -32.65
N GLU A 244 16.89 -22.17 -32.40
CA GLU A 244 17.40 -21.91 -31.05
C GLU A 244 16.71 -20.69 -30.44
N PHE A 245 16.59 -19.59 -31.20
CA PHE A 245 15.90 -18.37 -30.75
C PHE A 245 14.43 -18.62 -30.43
N ALA A 246 13.68 -19.31 -31.27
CA ALA A 246 12.26 -19.60 -31.05
C ALA A 246 12.04 -20.38 -29.74
N ASN A 247 12.84 -21.42 -29.51
CA ASN A 247 12.76 -22.25 -28.31
C ASN A 247 13.13 -21.46 -27.04
N VAL A 248 14.23 -20.69 -27.11
CA VAL A 248 14.69 -19.83 -26.01
C VAL A 248 13.68 -18.74 -25.70
N ALA A 249 13.12 -18.09 -26.72
CA ALA A 249 12.12 -17.03 -26.58
C ALA A 249 10.83 -17.57 -25.96
N ARG A 250 10.31 -18.73 -26.41
CA ARG A 250 9.11 -19.35 -25.84
C ARG A 250 9.28 -19.68 -24.35
N LYS A 251 10.41 -20.31 -23.99
CA LYS A 251 10.72 -20.64 -22.58
C LYS A 251 10.92 -19.40 -21.71
N SER A 252 11.65 -18.42 -22.23
CA SER A 252 11.92 -17.16 -21.51
C SER A 252 10.64 -16.37 -21.28
N TRP A 253 9.77 -16.29 -22.30
CA TRP A 253 8.47 -15.62 -22.20
C TRP A 253 7.62 -16.22 -21.09
N LEU A 254 7.44 -17.55 -21.08
CA LEU A 254 6.68 -18.24 -20.02
C LEU A 254 7.25 -18.00 -18.62
N ALA A 255 8.58 -18.07 -18.47
CA ALA A 255 9.22 -17.81 -17.19
C ALA A 255 8.96 -16.37 -16.73
N THR A 256 9.09 -15.38 -17.63
CA THR A 256 8.86 -13.98 -17.29
C THR A 256 7.41 -13.66 -17.03
N THR A 257 6.45 -14.36 -17.65
CA THR A 257 5.03 -14.20 -17.32
C THR A 257 4.75 -14.59 -15.86
N ILE A 258 5.37 -15.67 -15.38
CA ILE A 258 5.25 -16.12 -13.98
C ILE A 258 5.89 -15.10 -13.03
N PHE A 259 7.10 -14.62 -13.31
CA PHE A 259 7.76 -13.63 -12.46
C PHE A 259 7.04 -12.26 -12.45
N ALA A 260 6.56 -11.80 -13.60
CA ALA A 260 5.81 -10.55 -13.74
C ALA A 260 4.48 -10.62 -13.00
N SER A 261 3.74 -11.73 -13.14
CA SER A 261 2.47 -11.92 -12.43
C SER A 261 2.66 -11.97 -10.91
N LEU A 262 3.67 -12.70 -10.41
CA LEU A 262 4.00 -12.73 -8.99
C LEU A 262 4.38 -11.33 -8.44
N THR A 263 5.13 -10.56 -9.23
CA THR A 263 5.52 -9.19 -8.90
C THR A 263 4.29 -8.27 -8.80
N SER A 264 3.40 -8.33 -9.78
CA SER A 264 2.16 -7.53 -9.81
C SER A 264 1.22 -7.88 -8.65
N VAL A 265 1.04 -9.17 -8.33
CA VAL A 265 0.25 -9.61 -7.18
C VAL A 265 0.86 -9.09 -5.88
N SER A 266 2.18 -9.22 -5.72
CA SER A 266 2.89 -8.68 -4.56
C SER A 266 2.68 -7.16 -4.42
N TYR A 267 2.64 -6.43 -5.53
CA TYR A 267 2.36 -5.00 -5.55
C TYR A 267 0.94 -4.64 -5.15
N THR A 268 -0.06 -5.40 -5.59
CA THR A 268 -1.45 -5.15 -5.15
C THR A 268 -1.60 -5.27 -3.63
N PHE A 269 -0.95 -6.25 -3.00
CA PHE A 269 -0.96 -6.39 -1.53
C PHE A 269 -0.13 -5.30 -0.84
N HIS A 270 1.02 -4.94 -1.43
CA HIS A 270 1.87 -3.89 -0.89
C HIS A 270 1.18 -2.50 -0.91
N VAL A 271 0.39 -2.18 -1.94
CA VAL A 271 -0.39 -0.94 -2.00
C VAL A 271 -1.39 -0.85 -0.84
N LEU A 272 -2.04 -1.95 -0.45
CA LEU A 272 -2.92 -1.99 0.73
C LEU A 272 -2.14 -1.73 2.03
N ALA A 273 -0.95 -2.30 2.17
CA ALA A 273 -0.08 -2.05 3.32
C ALA A 273 0.36 -0.57 3.39
N CYS A 274 0.75 0.00 2.24
CA CYS A 274 1.10 1.41 2.10
C CYS A 274 -0.08 2.33 2.46
N TYR A 275 -1.28 2.05 1.94
CA TYR A 275 -2.49 2.81 2.24
C TYR A 275 -2.70 2.93 3.76
N ARG A 276 -2.67 1.80 4.48
CA ARG A 276 -2.81 1.78 5.94
C ARG A 276 -1.75 2.63 6.62
N LYS A 277 -0.48 2.46 6.22
CA LYS A 277 0.65 3.18 6.83
C LYS A 277 0.55 4.69 6.61
N HIS A 278 0.20 5.11 5.40
CA HIS A 278 0.08 6.52 5.03
C HIS A 278 -1.13 7.16 5.73
N LEU A 279 -2.27 6.47 5.79
CA LEU A 279 -3.45 6.97 6.47
C LEU A 279 -3.26 7.12 7.98
N LYS A 280 -2.59 6.15 8.64
CA LYS A 280 -2.24 6.24 10.07
C LYS A 280 -1.31 7.41 10.39
N ARG A 281 -0.28 7.64 9.55
CA ARG A 281 0.62 8.79 9.69
C ARG A 281 -0.14 10.11 9.53
N LEU A 282 -1.06 10.15 8.58
CA LEU A 282 -1.89 11.33 8.36
C LEU A 282 -2.85 11.58 9.53
N TRP A 283 -3.45 10.53 10.13
CA TRP A 283 -4.22 10.65 11.38
C TRP A 283 -3.39 11.22 12.55
N ALA A 284 -2.10 10.90 12.62
CA ALA A 284 -1.18 11.46 13.60
C ALA A 284 -0.74 12.91 13.28
N GLY A 285 -1.10 13.44 12.10
CA GLY A 285 -0.68 14.76 11.64
C GLY A 285 0.75 14.81 11.08
N GLU A 286 1.42 13.66 10.92
CA GLU A 286 2.77 13.57 10.37
C GLU A 286 2.73 13.73 8.84
N LYS A 287 2.94 14.96 8.34
CA LYS A 287 2.98 15.24 6.89
C LYS A 287 4.36 15.08 6.25
N GLY A 288 5.41 14.83 7.04
CA GLY A 288 6.80 14.79 6.55
C GLY A 288 7.14 13.68 5.54
N PHE A 289 6.24 12.70 5.33
CA PHE A 289 6.40 11.71 4.26
C PHE A 289 5.92 12.21 2.89
N LEU A 290 5.17 13.32 2.86
CA LEU A 290 4.65 13.94 1.65
C LEU A 290 5.50 15.16 1.26
N PRO A 291 5.62 15.45 -0.04
CA PRO A 291 6.25 16.68 -0.50
C PRO A 291 5.48 17.91 0.00
N GLU A 292 6.19 19.00 0.27
CA GLU A 292 5.62 20.22 0.84
C GLU A 292 4.48 20.81 0.00
N LYS A 293 4.59 20.74 -1.34
CA LYS A 293 3.54 21.18 -2.28
C LYS A 293 2.20 20.45 -2.09
N PHE A 294 2.21 19.24 -1.53
CA PHE A 294 1.03 18.41 -1.32
C PHE A 294 0.52 18.45 0.14
N HIS A 295 1.06 19.30 1.01
CA HIS A 295 0.60 19.36 2.40
C HIS A 295 -0.83 19.90 2.55
N ASN A 296 -1.26 20.75 1.61
CA ASN A 296 -2.61 21.33 1.55
C ASN A 296 -3.17 21.18 0.12
N PRO A 297 -3.65 19.98 -0.27
CA PRO A 297 -4.22 19.80 -1.59
C PRO A 297 -5.56 20.53 -1.73
N ASN A 298 -5.91 20.91 -2.95
CA ASN A 298 -7.22 21.50 -3.25
C ASN A 298 -8.34 20.48 -2.95
N SER A 299 -9.37 20.91 -2.22
CA SER A 299 -10.51 20.08 -1.82
C SER A 299 -11.23 19.45 -3.01
N ALA A 300 -11.49 20.21 -4.08
CA ALA A 300 -12.19 19.71 -5.26
C ALA A 300 -11.37 18.61 -5.98
N VAL A 301 -10.05 18.81 -6.09
CA VAL A 301 -9.14 17.83 -6.69
C VAL A 301 -9.05 16.58 -5.84
N SER A 302 -9.06 16.71 -4.51
CA SER A 302 -9.00 15.58 -3.57
C SER A 302 -10.26 14.71 -3.63
N VAL A 303 -11.44 15.34 -3.74
CA VAL A 303 -12.71 14.61 -3.90
C VAL A 303 -12.80 13.96 -5.28
N ALA A 304 -12.39 14.64 -6.35
CA ALA A 304 -12.31 14.04 -7.69
C ALA A 304 -11.29 12.89 -7.75
N ALA A 305 -10.23 12.95 -6.96
CA ALA A 305 -9.25 11.88 -6.87
C ALA A 305 -9.82 10.60 -6.24
N ILE A 306 -10.75 10.72 -5.27
CA ILE A 306 -11.48 9.57 -4.72
C ILE A 306 -12.20 8.77 -5.81
N THR A 307 -12.88 9.45 -6.74
CA THR A 307 -13.67 8.78 -7.79
C THR A 307 -12.79 8.18 -8.88
N ARG A 308 -11.69 8.86 -9.23
CA ARG A 308 -10.73 8.42 -10.27
C ARG A 308 -9.82 7.28 -9.82
N TYR A 309 -9.46 7.24 -8.54
CA TYR A 309 -8.46 6.31 -8.00
C TYR A 309 -8.71 4.86 -8.41
N SER A 310 -9.96 4.38 -8.28
CA SER A 310 -10.27 2.98 -8.52
C SER A 310 -9.94 2.53 -9.94
N GLY A 311 -10.38 3.30 -10.94
CA GLY A 311 -10.12 2.99 -12.34
C GLY A 311 -8.65 3.14 -12.69
N TRP A 312 -7.99 4.18 -12.18
CA TRP A 312 -6.57 4.41 -12.45
C TRP A 312 -5.71 3.31 -11.84
N GLN A 313 -5.93 2.94 -10.58
CA GLN A 313 -5.19 1.84 -9.93
C GLN A 313 -5.26 0.55 -10.75
N ILE A 314 -6.44 0.18 -11.23
CA ILE A 314 -6.61 -1.01 -12.07
C ILE A 314 -5.84 -0.84 -13.39
N ALA A 315 -6.01 0.28 -14.09
CA ALA A 315 -5.35 0.55 -15.37
C ALA A 315 -3.81 0.52 -15.24
N PHE A 316 -3.24 1.18 -14.23
CA PHE A 316 -1.79 1.19 -13.99
C PHE A 316 -1.27 -0.21 -13.60
N THR A 317 -2.05 -1.04 -12.89
CA THR A 317 -1.63 -2.43 -12.62
C THR A 317 -1.61 -3.30 -13.89
N LEU A 318 -2.58 -3.13 -14.80
CA LEU A 318 -2.64 -3.90 -16.05
C LEU A 318 -1.55 -3.46 -17.04
N TRP A 319 -1.39 -2.15 -17.26
CA TRP A 319 -0.31 -1.62 -18.09
C TRP A 319 1.07 -1.86 -17.49
N GLY A 320 1.19 -1.73 -16.18
CA GLY A 320 2.42 -2.02 -15.45
C GLY A 320 2.84 -3.47 -15.60
N PHE A 321 1.90 -4.42 -15.56
CA PHE A 321 2.18 -5.83 -15.84
C PHE A 321 2.77 -6.01 -17.24
N LEU A 322 2.17 -5.46 -18.29
CA LEU A 322 2.69 -5.57 -19.66
C LEU A 322 4.10 -5.00 -19.82
N ILE A 323 4.32 -3.79 -19.28
CA ILE A 323 5.60 -3.09 -19.40
C ILE A 323 6.70 -3.84 -18.64
N VAL A 324 6.43 -4.25 -17.39
CA VAL A 324 7.39 -5.01 -16.58
C VAL A 324 7.65 -6.37 -17.20
N HIS A 325 6.63 -7.05 -17.73
CA HIS A 325 6.76 -8.33 -18.41
C HIS A 325 7.70 -8.23 -19.62
N PHE A 326 7.47 -7.26 -20.50
CA PHE A 326 8.30 -7.06 -21.69
C PHE A 326 9.76 -6.72 -21.34
N VAL A 327 9.98 -5.88 -20.33
CA VAL A 327 11.35 -5.55 -19.89
C VAL A 327 12.03 -6.75 -19.24
N GLN A 328 11.32 -7.51 -18.40
CA GLN A 328 11.84 -8.77 -17.85
C GLN A 328 12.18 -9.78 -18.94
N PHE A 329 11.37 -9.86 -20.01
CA PHE A 329 11.64 -10.70 -21.18
C PHE A 329 12.94 -10.33 -21.88
N ILE A 330 13.19 -9.04 -22.14
CA ILE A 330 14.47 -8.59 -22.71
C ILE A 330 15.64 -8.97 -21.81
N PHE A 331 15.53 -8.76 -20.49
CA PHE A 331 16.57 -9.16 -19.54
C PHE A 331 16.78 -10.69 -19.51
N ALA A 332 15.71 -11.47 -19.60
CA ALA A 332 15.79 -12.93 -19.65
C ALA A 332 16.50 -13.41 -20.92
N LEU A 333 16.20 -12.82 -22.09
CA LEU A 333 16.89 -13.14 -23.33
C LEU A 333 18.39 -12.81 -23.23
N LEU A 334 18.74 -11.61 -22.75
CA LEU A 334 20.14 -11.21 -22.55
C LEU A 334 20.87 -12.16 -21.59
N PHE A 335 20.20 -12.62 -20.54
CA PHE A 335 20.75 -13.59 -19.60
C PHE A 335 20.94 -14.97 -20.21
N VAL A 336 19.97 -15.47 -20.97
CA VAL A 336 20.06 -16.80 -21.61
C VAL A 336 21.16 -16.82 -22.68
N TYR A 337 21.23 -15.79 -23.54
CA TYR A 337 22.29 -15.69 -24.56
C TYR A 337 23.67 -15.38 -23.98
N GLY A 338 23.73 -14.54 -22.94
CA GLY A 338 25.00 -14.15 -22.33
C GLY A 338 25.61 -15.23 -21.43
N VAL A 339 24.78 -16.01 -20.73
CA VAL A 339 25.23 -16.94 -19.68
C VAL A 339 24.83 -18.38 -19.97
N VAL A 340 23.56 -18.66 -20.24
CA VAL A 340 23.05 -20.05 -20.28
C VAL A 340 23.50 -20.83 -21.52
N LEU A 341 23.38 -20.25 -22.72
CA LEU A 341 23.76 -20.92 -23.97
C LEU A 341 25.26 -21.20 -24.08
N PRO A 342 26.18 -20.28 -23.70
CA PRO A 342 27.61 -20.57 -23.68
C PRO A 342 27.97 -21.71 -22.72
N ILE A 343 27.26 -21.82 -21.59
CA ILE A 343 27.44 -22.91 -20.63
C ILE A 343 27.01 -24.25 -21.22
N GLN A 344 25.84 -24.31 -21.87
CA GLN A 344 25.35 -25.54 -22.50
C GLN A 344 26.23 -26.00 -23.66
N ASN A 345 26.76 -25.07 -24.44
CA ASN A 345 27.62 -25.36 -25.59
C ASN A 345 29.09 -25.65 -25.21
N GLY A 346 29.43 -25.72 -23.91
CA GLY A 346 30.80 -25.96 -23.45
C GLY A 346 31.78 -24.80 -23.71
N ARG A 347 31.32 -23.66 -24.20
CA ARG A 347 32.11 -22.43 -24.46
C ARG A 347 32.19 -21.52 -23.23
N VAL A 348 32.26 -22.13 -22.04
CA VAL A 348 32.33 -21.41 -20.75
C VAL A 348 33.58 -20.56 -20.67
N LEU A 349 34.72 -21.06 -21.20
CA LEU A 349 36.00 -20.35 -21.11
C LEU A 349 35.99 -19.06 -21.94
N GLU A 350 35.44 -19.09 -23.16
CA GLU A 350 35.30 -17.92 -24.03
C GLU A 350 34.33 -16.90 -23.42
N MET A 351 33.19 -17.36 -22.91
CA MET A 351 32.24 -16.52 -22.16
C MET A 351 32.90 -15.87 -20.94
N LEU A 352 33.63 -16.64 -20.12
CA LEU A 352 34.30 -16.16 -18.93
C LEU A 352 35.43 -15.19 -19.26
N THR A 353 36.11 -15.38 -20.39
CA THR A 353 37.15 -14.45 -20.85
C THR A 353 36.54 -13.14 -21.34
N ASN A 354 35.45 -13.18 -22.11
CA ASN A 354 34.76 -11.99 -22.61
C ASN A 354 34.03 -11.24 -21.48
N MET A 355 33.33 -11.95 -20.59
CA MET A 355 32.72 -11.33 -19.40
C MET A 355 33.78 -10.87 -18.40
N GLY A 356 34.86 -11.64 -18.24
CA GLY A 356 35.97 -11.35 -17.34
C GLY A 356 36.74 -10.11 -17.76
N THR A 357 36.97 -9.90 -19.05
CA THR A 357 37.60 -8.67 -19.56
C THR A 357 36.72 -7.44 -19.32
N ILE A 358 35.40 -7.53 -19.55
CA ILE A 358 34.46 -6.45 -19.24
C ILE A 358 34.45 -6.16 -17.73
N LEU A 359 34.33 -7.21 -16.90
CA LEU A 359 34.27 -7.08 -15.44
C LEU A 359 35.59 -6.55 -14.87
N LEU A 360 36.73 -6.97 -15.42
CA LEU A 360 38.06 -6.47 -15.08
C LEU A 360 38.18 -4.99 -15.43
N THR A 361 37.71 -4.58 -16.61
CA THR A 361 37.72 -3.17 -17.04
C THR A 361 36.91 -2.31 -16.07
N ILE A 362 35.69 -2.74 -15.71
CA ILE A 362 34.86 -2.08 -14.70
C ILE A 362 35.54 -2.09 -13.32
N GLY A 363 36.16 -3.20 -12.94
CA GLY A 363 36.86 -3.37 -11.67
C GLY A 363 38.08 -2.45 -11.53
N ILE A 364 38.88 -2.29 -12.59
CA ILE A 364 40.01 -1.35 -12.64
C ILE A 364 39.50 0.07 -12.45
N VAL A 365 38.44 0.45 -13.15
CA VAL A 365 37.83 1.77 -13.06
C VAL A 365 37.30 2.05 -11.64
N ILE A 366 36.55 1.12 -11.04
CA ILE A 366 36.07 1.26 -9.65
C ILE A 366 37.26 1.29 -8.68
N GLY A 367 38.27 0.44 -8.88
CA GLY A 367 39.48 0.38 -8.08
C GLY A 367 40.25 1.70 -8.08
N LEU A 368 40.36 2.37 -9.24
CA LEU A 368 40.97 3.69 -9.36
C LEU A 368 40.19 4.77 -8.60
N VAL A 369 38.85 4.72 -8.59
CA VAL A 369 38.05 5.62 -7.75
C VAL A 369 38.28 5.36 -6.27
N ILE A 370 38.31 4.09 -5.85
CA ILE A 370 38.58 3.72 -4.46
C ILE A 370 39.98 4.21 -4.06
N LEU A 371 40.99 3.99 -4.91
CA LEU A 371 42.36 4.47 -4.70
C LEU A 371 42.39 6.00 -4.56
N GLN A 372 41.70 6.74 -5.43
CA GLN A 372 41.60 8.19 -5.36
C GLN A 372 40.98 8.64 -4.02
N VAL A 373 39.90 8.00 -3.56
CA VAL A 373 39.27 8.29 -2.26
C VAL A 373 40.21 7.98 -1.09
N VAL A 374 40.92 6.86 -1.14
CA VAL A 374 41.90 6.46 -0.10
C VAL A 374 43.06 7.45 -0.04
N LEU A 375 43.63 7.84 -1.18
CA LEU A 375 44.71 8.84 -1.23
C LEU A 375 44.26 10.19 -0.65
N VAL A 376 43.02 10.61 -0.91
CA VAL A 376 42.44 11.81 -0.30
C VAL A 376 42.30 11.68 1.21
N GLN A 377 41.80 10.55 1.71
CA GLN A 377 41.65 10.32 3.15
C GLN A 377 42.97 10.23 3.92
N VAL A 378 44.01 9.66 3.29
CA VAL A 378 45.32 9.44 3.92
C VAL A 378 46.20 10.69 3.83
N PHE A 379 46.36 11.28 2.65
CA PHE A 379 47.35 12.34 2.42
C PHE A 379 46.78 13.77 2.50
N PHE A 380 45.52 13.97 2.11
CA PHE A 380 44.96 15.32 1.94
C PHE A 380 43.97 15.71 3.02
N LEU A 381 43.39 14.78 3.78
CA LEU A 381 42.41 15.09 4.80
C LEU A 381 43.09 15.32 6.16
N GLN A 382 42.74 16.42 6.83
CA GLN A 382 43.27 16.74 8.16
C GLN A 382 42.90 15.65 9.17
N ASP A 383 43.80 15.39 10.12
CA ASP A 383 43.55 14.42 11.18
C ASP A 383 42.41 14.87 12.10
N LYS A 384 41.89 13.91 12.85
CA LYS A 384 40.73 14.11 13.71
C LYS A 384 41.03 15.21 14.74
N ILE A 385 40.15 16.21 14.83
CA ILE A 385 40.25 17.31 15.80
C ILE A 385 40.04 16.79 17.24
N SER A 386 39.20 15.78 17.41
CA SER A 386 39.01 15.06 18.68
C SER A 386 39.08 13.54 18.46
N PRO A 387 39.73 12.76 19.36
CA PRO A 387 39.74 11.30 19.28
C PRO A 387 38.34 10.66 19.40
N SER A 388 37.34 11.41 19.90
CA SER A 388 35.94 10.97 19.98
C SER A 388 35.15 11.08 18.66
N ASP A 389 35.69 11.75 17.63
CA ASP A 389 35.01 11.91 16.35
C ASP A 389 35.13 10.66 15.46
N ARG A 390 33.99 10.21 14.93
CA ARG A 390 33.92 9.03 14.06
C ARG A 390 34.57 9.23 12.69
N LYS A 391 34.61 10.46 12.17
CA LYS A 391 35.11 10.79 10.83
C LYS A 391 36.14 11.91 10.89
N LYS A 392 37.13 11.88 10.00
CA LYS A 392 38.04 13.01 9.79
C LYS A 392 37.25 14.26 9.34
N PRO A 393 37.64 15.47 9.78
CA PRO A 393 36.99 16.71 9.35
C PRO A 393 37.18 16.97 7.84
N LEU A 394 36.31 17.77 7.22
CA LEU A 394 36.42 18.15 5.79
C LEU A 394 37.56 19.15 5.49
N ALA A 395 38.47 19.39 6.44
CA ALA A 395 39.58 20.30 6.25
C ALA A 395 40.73 19.62 5.49
N LEU A 396 41.34 20.34 4.55
CA LEU A 396 42.42 19.83 3.71
C LEU A 396 43.79 20.17 4.33
N ASN A 397 44.64 19.16 4.46
CA ASN A 397 46.07 19.32 4.68
C ASN A 397 46.79 19.43 3.32
N ASN A 398 47.87 20.20 3.27
CA ASN A 398 48.69 20.41 2.07
C ASN A 398 47.91 20.75 0.78
N ARG A 399 47.19 21.88 0.83
CA ARG A 399 46.32 22.37 -0.27
C ARG A 399 47.03 22.45 -1.64
N LYS A 400 48.33 22.76 -1.69
CA LYS A 400 49.10 22.84 -2.94
C LYS A 400 49.26 21.47 -3.61
N ALA A 401 49.60 20.43 -2.85
CA ALA A 401 49.70 19.08 -3.39
C ALA A 401 48.34 18.54 -3.84
N PHE A 402 47.26 18.89 -3.13
CA PHE A 402 45.89 18.56 -3.56
C PHE A 402 45.52 19.20 -4.90
N HIS A 403 45.94 20.44 -5.16
CA HIS A 403 45.71 21.08 -6.46
C HIS A 403 46.43 20.34 -7.61
N ASN A 404 47.69 19.92 -7.41
CA ASN A 404 48.42 19.13 -8.41
C ASN A 404 47.78 17.74 -8.61
N PHE A 405 47.39 17.07 -7.52
CA PHE A 405 46.67 15.79 -7.57
C PHE A 405 45.36 15.90 -8.35
N ASN A 406 44.56 16.94 -8.08
CA ASN A 406 43.31 17.17 -8.80
C ASN A 406 43.55 17.47 -10.30
N TYR A 407 44.63 18.17 -10.64
CA TYR A 407 44.98 18.43 -12.03
C TYR A 407 45.27 17.14 -12.81
N PHE A 408 46.07 16.23 -12.27
CA PHE A 408 46.36 14.95 -12.94
C PHE A 408 45.13 14.03 -13.05
N PHE A 409 44.28 14.00 -12.01
CA PHE A 409 43.05 13.19 -12.02
C PHE A 409 41.89 13.86 -12.78
N PHE A 410 42.05 15.09 -13.26
CA PHE A 410 40.98 15.84 -13.93
C PHE A 410 40.40 15.08 -15.13
N PHE A 411 41.25 14.65 -16.07
CA PHE A 411 40.81 13.93 -17.28
C PHE A 411 40.14 12.60 -16.94
N TYR A 412 40.67 11.87 -15.96
CA TYR A 412 40.06 10.64 -15.47
C TYR A 412 38.66 10.89 -14.88
N ASN A 413 38.50 11.92 -14.06
CA ASN A 413 37.21 12.31 -13.49
C ASN A 413 36.19 12.70 -14.57
N VAL A 414 36.62 13.28 -15.71
CA VAL A 414 35.73 13.58 -16.85
C VAL A 414 35.18 12.30 -17.49
N VAL A 415 36.03 11.31 -17.77
CA VAL A 415 35.61 10.01 -18.33
C VAL A 415 34.66 9.28 -17.35
N MET A 416 34.96 9.36 -16.06
CA MET A 416 34.07 8.84 -15.01
C MET A 416 32.74 9.58 -14.94
N GLY A 417 32.74 10.89 -15.13
CA GLY A 417 31.53 11.72 -15.20
C GLY A 417 30.62 11.29 -16.35
N LEU A 418 31.18 11.05 -17.54
CA LEU A 418 30.44 10.56 -18.70
C LEU A 418 29.82 9.18 -18.44
N SER A 419 30.60 8.25 -17.89
CA SER A 419 30.12 6.90 -17.55
C SER A 419 28.99 6.93 -16.52
N ASN A 420 29.13 7.73 -15.46
CA ASN A 420 28.09 7.92 -14.45
C ASN A 420 26.82 8.59 -15.01
N CYS A 421 26.95 9.45 -16.03
CA CYS A 421 25.80 10.06 -16.71
C CYS A 421 24.97 8.99 -17.44
N ILE A 422 25.62 8.10 -18.20
CA ILE A 422 24.95 6.98 -18.87
C ILE A 422 24.32 6.05 -17.83
N LEU A 423 25.05 5.68 -16.78
CA LEU A 423 24.55 4.83 -15.71
C LEU A 423 23.34 5.47 -14.98
N ARG A 424 23.35 6.79 -14.79
CA ARG A 424 22.22 7.55 -14.22
C ARG A 424 20.98 7.39 -15.09
N LEU A 425 21.09 7.52 -16.41
CA LEU A 425 19.96 7.35 -17.34
C LEU A 425 19.44 5.91 -17.32
N LEU A 426 20.32 4.91 -17.43
CA LEU A 426 19.95 3.50 -17.43
C LEU A 426 19.28 3.09 -16.11
N THR A 427 19.87 3.46 -14.97
CA THR A 427 19.31 3.14 -13.65
C THR A 427 17.96 3.83 -13.44
N SER A 428 17.80 5.07 -13.90
CA SER A 428 16.52 5.78 -13.82
C SER A 428 15.44 5.12 -14.68
N CYS A 429 15.81 4.64 -15.87
CA CYS A 429 14.91 3.88 -16.74
C CYS A 429 14.48 2.57 -16.08
N MET A 430 15.44 1.76 -15.60
CA MET A 430 15.15 0.47 -14.96
C MET A 430 14.28 0.61 -13.70
N VAL A 431 14.65 1.53 -12.80
CA VAL A 431 13.87 1.78 -11.58
C VAL A 431 12.50 2.36 -11.92
N GLY A 432 12.43 3.25 -12.91
CA GLY A 432 11.19 3.82 -13.42
C GLY A 432 10.24 2.74 -13.91
N THR A 433 10.68 1.88 -14.84
CA THR A 433 9.91 0.76 -15.38
C THR A 433 9.40 -0.17 -14.27
N TRP A 434 10.24 -0.53 -13.30
CA TRP A 434 9.82 -1.40 -12.21
C TRP A 434 8.72 -0.73 -11.35
N LEU A 435 8.81 0.58 -11.12
CA LEU A 435 7.82 1.33 -10.35
C LEU A 435 6.58 1.76 -11.14
N VAL A 436 6.52 1.59 -12.46
CA VAL A 436 5.38 2.02 -13.31
C VAL A 436 4.03 1.49 -12.82
N SER A 437 3.98 0.24 -12.36
CA SER A 437 2.73 -0.36 -11.88
C SER A 437 2.18 0.28 -10.60
N ARG A 438 2.97 1.09 -9.90
CA ARG A 438 2.68 1.58 -8.56
C ARG A 438 2.33 3.06 -8.55
N ILE A 439 1.11 3.36 -8.11
CA ILE A 439 0.62 4.74 -7.96
C ILE A 439 1.03 5.33 -6.60
N ASP A 440 1.40 4.51 -5.62
CA ASP A 440 1.72 4.97 -4.26
C ASP A 440 3.05 5.73 -4.15
N ARG A 441 3.88 5.66 -5.19
CA ARG A 441 5.14 6.39 -5.33
C ARG A 441 5.20 7.06 -6.69
N THR A 442 5.79 8.23 -6.73
CA THR A 442 6.05 8.92 -7.98
C THR A 442 7.33 8.42 -8.64
N ILE A 443 7.30 8.37 -9.97
CA ILE A 443 8.46 8.12 -10.83
C ILE A 443 9.27 9.41 -11.03
N MET A 444 8.65 10.56 -10.80
CA MET A 444 9.26 11.87 -11.05
C MET A 444 10.24 12.28 -9.95
N PRO A 445 11.28 13.08 -10.29
CA PRO A 445 12.20 13.61 -9.29
C PRO A 445 11.48 14.57 -8.32
N ARG A 446 12.02 14.69 -7.11
CA ARG A 446 11.51 15.62 -6.09
C ARG A 446 11.40 17.03 -6.66
N GLY A 447 10.23 17.66 -6.47
CA GLY A 447 9.90 18.98 -7.02
C GLY A 447 9.02 18.94 -8.28
N TYR A 448 9.11 17.87 -9.08
CA TYR A 448 8.30 17.63 -10.29
C TYR A 448 7.19 16.59 -10.07
N GLU A 449 6.95 16.19 -8.84
CA GLU A 449 5.99 15.14 -8.45
C GLU A 449 4.54 15.53 -8.79
N SER A 450 4.25 16.82 -9.02
CA SER A 450 2.95 17.29 -9.52
C SER A 450 2.68 16.95 -10.97
N MET A 451 3.71 16.64 -11.77
CA MET A 451 3.57 16.19 -13.16
C MET A 451 3.15 14.73 -13.26
N ASP A 452 3.14 14.00 -12.13
CA ASP A 452 2.64 12.63 -12.05
C ASP A 452 1.16 12.65 -11.61
N PRO A 453 0.21 12.53 -12.56
CA PRO A 453 -1.20 12.57 -12.24
C PRO A 453 -1.60 11.37 -11.37
N GLY A 454 -0.96 10.21 -11.58
CA GLY A 454 -1.21 9.00 -10.79
C GLY A 454 -0.94 9.25 -9.33
N TYR A 455 0.28 9.68 -9.01
CA TYR A 455 0.68 9.99 -7.64
C TYR A 455 -0.16 11.12 -7.01
N SER A 456 -0.48 12.16 -7.77
CA SER A 456 -1.38 13.24 -7.34
C SER A 456 -2.78 12.72 -6.95
N THR A 457 -3.31 11.76 -7.72
CA THR A 457 -4.60 11.11 -7.43
C THR A 457 -4.54 10.24 -6.17
N TRP A 458 -3.44 9.52 -5.95
CA TRP A 458 -3.22 8.77 -4.71
C TRP A 458 -3.20 9.68 -3.48
N ILE A 459 -2.46 10.79 -3.54
CA ILE A 459 -2.40 11.79 -2.48
C ILE A 459 -3.79 12.38 -2.22
N GLY A 460 -4.48 12.85 -3.26
CA GLY A 460 -5.81 13.44 -3.16
C GLY A 460 -6.82 12.50 -2.52
N MET A 461 -6.80 11.22 -2.90
CA MET A 461 -7.64 10.20 -2.28
C MET A 461 -7.35 10.03 -0.78
N ILE A 462 -6.08 9.89 -0.39
CA ILE A 462 -5.71 9.68 1.03
C ILE A 462 -6.11 10.89 1.87
N PHE A 463 -5.92 12.11 1.37
CA PHE A 463 -6.34 13.31 2.08
C PHE A 463 -7.85 13.38 2.26
N ALA A 464 -8.62 13.14 1.20
CA ALA A 464 -10.07 13.16 1.30
C ALA A 464 -10.58 12.05 2.23
N ASP A 465 -10.00 10.84 2.20
CA ASP A 465 -10.30 9.78 3.17
C ASP A 465 -9.95 10.19 4.60
N HIS A 466 -8.82 10.86 4.82
CA HIS A 466 -8.42 11.36 6.13
C HIS A 466 -9.42 12.37 6.69
N TYR A 467 -9.88 13.34 5.88
CA TYR A 467 -10.85 14.34 6.31
C TYR A 467 -12.23 13.74 6.62
N HIS A 468 -12.69 12.75 5.85
CA HIS A 468 -14.02 12.16 6.04
C HIS A 468 -14.06 11.01 7.06
N ASN A 469 -12.98 10.25 7.22
CA ASN A 469 -12.95 9.02 8.02
C ASN A 469 -12.00 9.08 9.23
N ASN A 470 -11.64 10.27 9.72
CA ASN A 470 -10.80 10.40 10.92
C ASN A 470 -11.51 9.74 12.14
N PRO A 471 -10.94 8.67 12.72
CA PRO A 471 -11.61 7.91 13.77
C PRO A 471 -11.84 8.71 15.05
N VAL A 472 -10.96 9.68 15.35
CA VAL A 472 -11.07 10.53 16.55
C VAL A 472 -12.24 11.51 16.39
N MET A 473 -12.34 12.16 15.23
CA MET A 473 -13.42 13.11 14.94
C MET A 473 -14.78 12.42 14.91
N VAL A 474 -14.89 11.29 14.22
CA VAL A 474 -16.14 10.52 14.14
C VAL A 474 -16.58 10.04 15.52
N CYS A 475 -15.65 9.49 16.32
CA CYS A 475 -15.93 9.08 17.69
C CYS A 475 -16.37 10.26 18.57
N PHE A 476 -15.74 11.43 18.42
CA PHE A 476 -16.11 12.64 19.16
C PHE A 476 -17.53 13.11 18.82
N CYS A 477 -17.89 13.20 17.53
CA CYS A 477 -19.24 13.54 17.10
C CYS A 477 -20.27 12.53 17.61
N HIS A 478 -19.95 11.25 17.58
CA HIS A 478 -20.83 10.20 18.11
C HIS A 478 -21.04 10.31 19.62
N LEU A 479 -19.99 10.58 20.40
CA LEU A 479 -20.11 10.84 21.84
C LEU A 479 -20.97 12.08 22.14
N LEU A 480 -20.90 13.13 21.31
CA LEU A 480 -21.78 14.29 21.46
C LEU A 480 -23.23 13.95 21.14
N LEU A 481 -23.48 13.23 20.05
CA LEU A 481 -24.82 12.89 19.59
C LEU A 481 -25.52 11.90 20.53
N SER A 482 -24.83 10.84 20.95
CA SER A 482 -25.33 9.86 21.92
C SER A 482 -25.66 10.49 23.27
N ASN A 483 -24.80 11.39 23.78
CA ASN A 483 -25.10 12.12 25.02
C ASN A 483 -26.28 13.08 24.87
N THR A 484 -26.46 13.70 23.70
CA THR A 484 -27.58 14.60 23.43
C THR A 484 -28.89 13.81 23.36
N LEU A 485 -28.91 12.67 22.64
CA LEU A 485 -30.06 11.77 22.56
C LEU A 485 -30.41 11.17 23.93
N ALA A 486 -29.43 10.69 24.69
CA ALA A 486 -29.66 10.17 26.04
C ALA A 486 -30.22 11.25 26.98
N ARG A 487 -29.78 12.50 26.81
CA ARG A 487 -30.29 13.63 27.58
C ARG A 487 -31.72 13.99 27.16
N GLN A 488 -32.05 13.94 25.87
CA GLN A 488 -33.40 14.12 25.35
C GLN A 488 -34.35 13.03 25.86
N LEU A 489 -33.96 11.76 25.77
CA LEU A 489 -34.72 10.62 26.31
C LEU A 489 -35.01 10.80 27.81
N ARG A 490 -33.98 11.15 28.60
CA ARG A 490 -34.17 11.43 30.03
C ARG A 490 -35.10 12.60 30.30
N THR A 491 -35.08 13.66 29.49
CA THR A 491 -36.04 14.77 29.62
C THR A 491 -37.46 14.39 29.20
N THR A 492 -37.63 13.51 28.21
CA THR A 492 -38.95 13.01 27.77
C THR A 492 -39.54 12.03 28.79
N GLU A 493 -38.71 11.13 29.33
CA GLU A 493 -39.08 10.27 30.47
C GLU A 493 -39.39 11.12 31.70
N ALA A 494 -38.54 12.07 32.06
CA ALA A 494 -38.78 12.97 33.18
C ALA A 494 -40.05 13.82 32.96
N ALA A 495 -40.38 14.26 31.75
CA ALA A 495 -41.64 14.94 31.45
C ALA A 495 -42.85 14.01 31.64
N SER A 496 -42.73 12.73 31.25
CA SER A 496 -43.77 11.72 31.43
C SER A 496 -43.98 11.31 32.90
N TYR A 497 -42.92 11.37 33.72
CA TYR A 497 -42.97 11.13 35.18
C TYR A 497 -43.17 12.40 36.02
N SER A 498 -43.03 13.60 35.43
CA SER A 498 -43.17 14.89 36.11
C SER A 498 -44.59 15.23 36.56
N THR A 499 -45.59 14.47 36.10
CA THR A 499 -46.97 14.58 36.61
C THR A 499 -47.08 14.16 38.08
N PHE A 500 -46.06 13.51 38.67
CA PHE A 500 -46.12 12.98 40.04
C PHE A 500 -45.06 13.49 41.02
N ASN A 501 -44.10 14.36 40.66
CA ASN A 501 -43.11 14.82 41.65
C ASN A 501 -42.56 16.23 41.38
N ASN A 502 -42.92 17.17 42.26
CA ASN A 502 -42.59 18.60 42.15
C ASN A 502 -41.41 18.97 43.06
N THR A 503 -40.25 18.33 42.87
CA THR A 503 -38.99 18.74 43.50
C THR A 503 -37.89 18.84 42.45
N SER A 504 -37.81 19.99 41.79
CA SER A 504 -36.72 20.36 40.89
C SER A 504 -35.46 20.71 41.68
N SER A 505 -34.56 19.76 41.92
CA SER A 505 -33.24 20.01 42.51
C SER A 505 -32.22 20.49 41.45
N PRO A 506 -31.63 21.69 41.57
CA PRO A 506 -30.61 22.23 40.64
C PRO A 506 -29.21 21.59 40.77
N ASP A 507 -28.99 20.76 41.80
CA ASP A 507 -27.66 20.36 42.28
C ASP A 507 -26.89 19.43 41.32
N SER A 508 -27.59 18.68 40.47
CA SER A 508 -26.94 17.77 39.49
C SER A 508 -26.12 18.52 38.43
N VAL A 509 -26.46 19.79 38.14
CA VAL A 509 -25.79 20.62 37.13
C VAL A 509 -24.52 21.27 37.71
N CYS A 510 -24.53 21.64 39.00
CA CYS A 510 -23.39 22.28 39.67
C CYS A 510 -22.25 21.29 39.91
N GLY A 511 -22.55 20.07 40.38
CA GLY A 511 -21.56 18.99 40.55
C GLY A 511 -20.86 18.60 39.24
N SER A 512 -21.58 18.66 38.12
CA SER A 512 -21.03 18.43 36.77
C SER A 512 -20.04 19.53 36.33
N ARG A 513 -20.24 20.79 36.75
CA ARG A 513 -19.34 21.88 36.40
C ARG A 513 -18.05 21.84 37.22
N ALA A 514 -18.15 21.58 38.52
CA ALA A 514 -16.97 21.41 39.39
C ALA A 514 -16.10 20.24 38.92
N ARG A 515 -16.70 19.07 38.63
CA ARG A 515 -15.99 17.90 38.11
C ARG A 515 -15.24 18.17 36.79
N ARG A 516 -15.86 18.92 35.88
CA ARG A 516 -15.21 19.34 34.61
C ARG A 516 -13.99 20.24 34.86
N ARG A 517 -14.07 21.17 35.81
CA ARG A 517 -12.93 22.03 36.18
C ARG A 517 -11.77 21.23 36.75
N TRP A 518 -12.05 20.26 37.62
CA TRP A 518 -11.03 19.35 38.16
C TRP A 518 -10.38 18.47 37.09
N MET A 519 -11.16 17.87 36.18
CA MET A 519 -10.63 17.07 35.07
C MET A 519 -9.76 17.89 34.11
N LEU A 520 -10.14 19.15 33.89
CA LEU A 520 -9.37 20.10 33.09
C LEU A 520 -8.03 20.44 33.74
N LEU A 521 -8.03 20.74 35.05
CA LEU A 521 -6.81 20.98 35.82
C LEU A 521 -5.88 19.75 35.77
N TYR A 522 -6.43 18.56 36.05
CA TYR A 522 -5.68 17.31 35.99
C TYR A 522 -5.01 17.08 34.62
N THR A 523 -5.74 17.32 33.53
CA THR A 523 -5.22 17.18 32.17
C THR A 523 -4.09 18.16 31.87
N LEU A 524 -4.22 19.41 32.33
CA LEU A 524 -3.20 20.44 32.14
C LEU A 524 -1.93 20.18 32.97
N MET A 525 -2.08 19.72 34.22
CA MET A 525 -0.93 19.35 35.05
C MET A 525 -0.12 18.22 34.42
N LYS A 526 -0.79 17.22 33.83
CA LYS A 526 -0.12 16.11 33.14
C LYS A 526 0.39 16.47 31.74
N ASN A 527 -0.01 17.61 31.17
CA ASN A 527 0.38 18.04 29.83
C ASN A 527 0.75 19.54 29.82
N PRO A 528 1.91 19.93 30.39
CA PRO A 528 2.24 21.34 30.62
C PRO A 528 2.32 22.18 29.33
N ARG A 529 2.72 21.57 28.20
CA ARG A 529 2.77 22.26 26.89
C ARG A 529 1.40 22.75 26.42
N LEU A 530 0.30 22.11 26.84
CA LEU A 530 -1.06 22.54 26.48
C LEU A 530 -1.48 23.81 27.21
N ILE A 531 -0.84 24.15 28.34
CA ILE A 531 -1.12 25.38 29.09
C ILE A 531 -0.78 26.60 28.22
N LEU A 532 0.37 26.54 27.54
CA LEU A 532 0.84 27.59 26.65
C LEU A 532 -0.10 27.77 25.46
N LEU A 533 -0.46 26.67 24.77
CA LEU A 533 -1.39 26.73 23.63
C LEU A 533 -2.78 27.24 24.03
N ARG A 534 -3.23 26.92 25.25
CA ARG A 534 -4.52 27.39 25.78
C ARG A 534 -4.50 28.89 26.08
N LYS A 535 -3.44 29.41 26.70
CA LYS A 535 -3.29 30.85 27.02
C LYS A 535 -2.98 31.68 25.77
N ASN A 536 -2.16 31.17 24.84
CA ASN A 536 -1.79 31.87 23.60
C ASN A 536 -2.98 32.12 22.66
N ARG A 537 -4.05 31.31 22.71
CA ARG A 537 -5.30 31.62 21.99
C ARG A 537 -6.02 32.87 22.51
N THR A 538 -5.64 33.36 23.69
CA THR A 538 -6.22 34.53 24.35
C THR A 538 -5.27 35.73 24.49
N SER A 539 -3.97 35.57 24.23
CA SER A 539 -2.96 36.64 24.40
C SER A 539 -1.92 36.64 23.29
N SER A 540 -1.92 37.69 22.47
CA SER A 540 -0.99 37.96 21.38
C SER A 540 0.20 38.80 21.85
N SER A 541 1.20 38.21 22.50
CA SER A 541 2.49 38.90 22.75
C SER A 541 3.67 37.90 22.89
N PRO A 542 4.82 38.11 22.19
CA PRO A 542 5.84 37.08 22.00
C PRO A 542 6.92 36.98 23.10
N THR A 543 6.98 37.94 24.02
CA THR A 543 8.11 38.10 24.96
C THR A 543 7.95 37.33 26.28
N ASP A 544 6.76 36.79 26.57
CA ASP A 544 6.45 36.11 27.84
C ASP A 544 6.65 34.57 27.78
N HIS A 545 7.21 34.09 26.66
CA HIS A 545 7.16 32.68 26.25
C HIS A 545 8.17 31.76 26.93
N GLN A 546 9.33 32.26 27.34
CA GLN A 546 10.40 31.41 27.88
C GLN A 546 10.23 31.20 29.40
N ASP A 547 9.78 32.23 30.11
CA ASP A 547 9.61 32.21 31.56
C ASP A 547 8.37 31.39 31.99
N THR A 548 7.28 31.43 31.22
CA THR A 548 6.11 30.59 31.50
C THR A 548 6.34 29.10 31.21
N VAL A 549 7.21 28.75 30.25
CA VAL A 549 7.61 27.35 30.00
C VAL A 549 8.43 26.80 31.17
N VAL A 550 9.39 27.59 31.66
CA VAL A 550 10.26 27.23 32.78
C VAL A 550 9.46 27.12 34.08
N GLN A 551 8.53 28.05 34.35
CA GLN A 551 7.62 27.96 35.50
C GLN A 551 6.69 26.74 35.43
N ALA A 552 6.14 26.42 34.25
CA ALA A 552 5.31 25.22 34.09
C ALA A 552 6.11 23.93 34.25
N TRP A 553 7.37 23.90 33.81
CA TRP A 553 8.28 22.78 34.02
C TRP A 553 8.68 22.63 35.49
N LEU A 554 9.00 23.74 36.18
CA LEU A 554 9.31 23.78 37.61
C LEU A 554 8.14 23.30 38.47
N LEU A 555 6.91 23.71 38.15
CA LEU A 555 5.71 23.25 38.85
C LEU A 555 5.40 21.77 38.57
N ALA A 556 5.68 21.28 37.35
CA ALA A 556 5.55 19.87 37.02
C ALA A 556 6.62 19.01 37.73
N SER A 557 7.86 19.48 37.82
CA SER A 557 8.93 18.78 38.54
C SER A 557 8.73 18.79 40.06
N GLN A 558 8.22 19.90 40.63
CA GLN A 558 7.89 19.97 42.06
C GLN A 558 6.74 19.04 42.44
N THR A 559 5.77 18.82 41.55
CA THR A 559 4.65 17.90 41.80
C THR A 559 5.04 16.42 41.61
N GLU A 560 6.04 16.10 40.77
CA GLU A 560 6.63 14.76 40.73
C GLU A 560 7.50 14.48 41.97
N GLN A 561 8.23 15.48 42.48
CA GLN A 561 9.02 15.35 43.72
C GLN A 561 8.16 15.21 44.98
N MET A 562 7.02 15.92 45.08
CA MET A 562 6.08 15.75 46.19
C MET A 562 5.35 14.39 46.21
N GLY A 563 5.35 13.64 45.10
CA GLY A 563 4.78 12.29 45.02
C GLY A 563 5.70 11.17 45.52
N GLN A 564 6.95 11.49 45.88
CA GLN A 564 7.93 10.56 46.46
C GLN A 564 8.37 11.08 47.83
N ALA A 565 7.50 10.94 48.84
CA ALA A 565 7.94 11.00 50.24
C ALA A 565 8.40 9.59 50.67
N PRO A 566 9.50 9.45 51.43
CA PRO A 566 10.04 8.14 51.82
C PRO A 566 9.14 7.46 52.86
N GLU A 567 8.86 6.17 52.65
CA GLU A 567 8.28 5.29 53.66
C GLU A 567 9.19 5.27 54.90
N THR A 568 8.72 5.85 56.00
CA THR A 568 9.34 5.68 57.31
C THR A 568 9.01 4.29 57.85
N THR A 569 9.92 3.32 57.61
CA THR A 569 9.95 2.04 58.33
C THR A 569 10.36 2.28 59.78
N ALA A 570 9.40 2.17 60.70
CA ALA A 570 9.67 1.98 62.12
C ALA A 570 9.65 0.48 62.43
N THR A 571 10.82 -0.12 62.62
CA THR A 571 10.98 -1.44 63.26
C THR A 571 11.96 -1.32 64.41
N ALA A 572 11.48 -1.77 65.58
CA ALA A 572 12.15 -1.72 66.86
C ALA A 572 13.47 -2.49 66.87
N ALA A 573 14.52 -1.87 67.41
CA ALA A 573 15.79 -2.53 67.72
C ALA A 573 15.76 -3.01 69.18
N THR A 574 16.09 -4.28 69.38
CA THR A 574 16.42 -4.84 70.69
C THR A 574 17.78 -5.53 70.56
N VAL A 575 18.59 -5.38 71.61
CA VAL A 575 19.70 -6.26 72.05
C VAL A 575 21.14 -5.81 71.69
N THR A 576 21.79 -5.34 72.76
CA THR A 576 23.17 -5.57 73.27
C THR A 576 24.37 -4.70 72.87
N SER A 577 25.03 -4.33 73.97
CA SER A 577 26.27 -3.61 74.25
C SER A 577 27.55 -4.40 73.97
N ASP A 578 28.60 -3.63 73.66
CA ASP A 578 30.02 -3.75 74.02
C ASP A 578 30.71 -5.13 73.99
N GLN A 579 31.76 -5.26 73.17
CA GLN A 579 33.14 -5.17 73.67
C GLN A 579 34.20 -5.29 72.54
N THR A 580 35.31 -4.60 72.81
CA THR A 580 36.63 -4.52 72.17
C THR A 580 37.32 -5.85 71.85
N MET A 581 38.05 -5.93 70.71
CA MET A 581 39.52 -6.09 70.64
C MET A 581 40.02 -6.58 69.25
N THR A 582 40.94 -5.79 68.70
CA THR A 582 42.21 -6.13 68.00
C THR A 582 42.35 -7.23 66.94
N ASN A 583 43.22 -6.87 65.99
CA ASN A 583 44.08 -7.67 65.10
C ASN A 583 43.54 -8.18 63.77
N GLY A 584 44.35 -7.97 62.72
CA GLY A 584 44.43 -8.93 61.62
C GLY A 584 44.45 -8.35 60.21
N SER A 585 45.59 -7.76 59.84
CA SER A 585 46.07 -7.60 58.46
C SER A 585 46.15 -8.94 57.67
N GLY A 586 46.02 -8.85 56.33
CA GLY A 586 46.46 -9.88 55.37
C GLY A 586 45.41 -10.13 54.29
N ILE A 587 45.44 -9.46 53.13
CA ILE A 587 46.20 -9.87 51.92
C ILE A 587 45.90 -11.32 51.52
N ASN A 588 44.96 -11.48 50.57
CA ASN A 588 45.24 -11.90 49.20
C ASN A 588 44.03 -11.60 48.30
#